data_AF-A0AAE3PJX0-F1
#
_entry.id   AF-A0AAE3PJX0-F1
#
_cell.length_a   1.000
_cell.length_b   1.000
_cell.length_c   1.000
_cell.angle_alpha   90.00
_cell.angle_beta   90.00
_cell.angle_gamma   90.00
#
_symmetry.space_group_name_H-M   'P 1'
#
loop_
_entity.id
_entity.type
_entity.pdbx_description
1 polymer ?
#
loop_
_entity_poly.entity_id
_entity_poly.type
_entity_poly.pdbx_seq_one_letter_code
_entity_poly.pdbx_strand_id
1 'polypeptide(L)'
;MSDTDKYERREVEVSEEHVEHDYRENPSERGKWVSGLIAVLGLWLLVQVLAFNPVGGNFWSDVIVGIALVVLGGYNYNRRANERAGSVAAGVFVALLGLWMIVTPFVLGQTAGTGAVVGDLEFWNDIIVGVLALGLGAYSANEARETRAMTPART
;
A
#
# COMPACT_ATOMS: atom_id res chain seq x y z
N MET A 1 -36.51 13.21 -50.27
CA MET A 1 -35.37 12.95 -49.36
C MET A 1 -34.87 14.32 -48.92
N SER A 2 -35.18 14.73 -47.70
CA SER A 2 -35.07 16.12 -47.21
C SER A 2 -33.65 16.38 -46.68
N ASP A 3 -33.08 17.56 -46.96
CA ASP A 3 -31.72 17.99 -46.58
C ASP A 3 -31.48 18.10 -45.05
N THR A 4 -32.50 17.84 -44.24
CA THR A 4 -32.48 17.96 -42.78
C THR A 4 -31.72 16.82 -42.09
N ASP A 5 -31.63 15.63 -42.70
CA ASP A 5 -30.97 14.45 -42.10
C ASP A 5 -29.44 14.58 -42.01
N LYS A 6 -28.83 15.52 -42.74
CA LYS A 6 -27.38 15.71 -42.75
C LYS A 6 -26.86 16.57 -41.60
N TYR A 7 -27.71 17.35 -40.96
CA TYR A 7 -27.33 18.19 -39.82
C TYR A 7 -27.48 17.44 -38.49
N GLU A 8 -28.54 16.65 -38.31
CA GLU A 8 -28.69 15.80 -37.11
C GLU A 8 -27.60 14.72 -37.00
N ARG A 9 -27.19 14.12 -38.12
CA ARG A 9 -26.11 13.12 -38.11
C ARG A 9 -24.76 13.71 -37.69
N ARG A 10 -24.53 15.00 -37.93
CA ARG A 10 -23.27 15.66 -37.55
C ARG A 10 -23.20 15.94 -36.05
N GLU A 11 -24.32 16.08 -35.35
CA GLU A 11 -24.31 16.22 -33.88
C GLU A 11 -24.16 14.88 -33.14
N VAL A 12 -24.60 13.77 -33.75
CA VAL A 12 -24.42 12.42 -33.17
C VAL A 12 -23.01 11.86 -33.43
N GLU A 13 -22.29 12.40 -34.41
CA GLU A 13 -20.89 12.09 -34.72
C GLU A 13 -19.93 13.22 -34.24
N VAL A 14 -20.38 14.12 -33.38
CA VAL A 14 -19.45 14.88 -32.52
C VAL A 14 -19.16 13.99 -31.32
N SER A 15 -18.28 13.04 -31.59
CA SER A 15 -17.23 12.66 -30.67
C SER A 15 -17.70 12.42 -29.23
N GLU A 16 -18.11 11.17 -29.01
CA GLU A 16 -17.56 10.36 -27.91
C GLU A 16 -16.02 10.28 -27.98
N GLU A 17 -15.32 11.38 -28.22
CA GLU A 17 -14.02 11.58 -27.65
C GLU A 17 -14.33 11.80 -26.17
N HIS A 18 -14.54 10.68 -25.46
CA HIS A 18 -14.17 10.59 -24.06
C HIS A 18 -12.69 10.96 -24.04
N VAL A 19 -12.42 12.27 -24.07
CA VAL A 19 -11.21 12.83 -23.49
C VAL A 19 -11.31 12.34 -22.07
N GLU A 20 -10.67 11.19 -21.80
CA GLU A 20 -10.34 10.74 -20.48
C GLU A 20 -9.51 11.89 -19.91
N HIS A 21 -10.21 12.89 -19.37
CA HIS A 21 -9.61 13.98 -18.65
C HIS A 21 -8.93 13.25 -17.51
N ASP A 22 -7.61 13.06 -17.64
CA ASP A 22 -6.75 12.41 -16.67
C ASP A 22 -6.81 13.28 -15.42
N TYR A 23 -7.89 13.07 -14.65
CA TYR A 23 -8.29 13.94 -13.58
C TYR A 23 -7.38 13.58 -12.44
N ARG A 24 -6.33 14.38 -12.29
CA ARG A 24 -5.32 14.21 -11.26
C ARG A 24 -5.97 14.42 -9.91
N GLU A 25 -6.40 13.33 -9.28
CA GLU A 25 -6.96 13.33 -7.93
C GLU A 25 -5.94 13.85 -6.90
N ASN A 26 -4.64 13.64 -7.17
CA ASN A 26 -3.54 13.94 -6.27
C ASN A 26 -2.36 14.61 -7.01
N PRO A 27 -2.51 15.87 -7.48
CA PRO A 27 -1.49 16.55 -8.28
C PRO A 27 -0.21 16.90 -7.49
N SER A 28 -0.24 16.77 -6.17
CA SER A 28 0.93 16.98 -5.29
C SER A 28 1.61 15.68 -4.87
N GLU A 29 1.19 14.53 -5.43
CA GLU A 29 1.72 13.20 -5.11
C GLU A 29 1.77 12.90 -3.59
N ARG A 30 0.82 13.46 -2.84
CA ARG A 30 0.75 13.33 -1.37
C ARG A 30 0.77 11.86 -0.96
N GLY A 31 1.62 11.56 0.02
CA GLY A 31 1.80 10.22 0.55
C GLY A 31 2.75 9.30 -0.21
N LYS A 32 3.34 9.74 -1.33
CA LYS A 32 4.25 8.89 -2.13
C LYS A 32 5.42 8.37 -1.30
N TRP A 33 6.05 9.24 -0.52
CA TRP A 33 7.15 8.86 0.38
C TRP A 33 6.72 7.83 1.43
N VAL A 34 5.51 7.94 1.99
CA VAL A 34 4.96 6.96 2.93
C VAL A 34 4.81 5.59 2.28
N SER A 35 4.29 5.53 1.05
CA SER A 35 4.18 4.28 0.30
C SER A 35 5.55 3.67 -0.03
N GLY A 36 6.53 4.51 -0.35
CA GLY A 36 7.92 4.09 -0.53
C GLY A 36 8.51 3.49 0.75
N LEU A 37 8.31 4.15 1.90
CA LEU A 37 8.76 3.62 3.20
C LEU A 37 8.12 2.28 3.54
N ILE A 38 6.83 2.10 3.28
CA ILE A 38 6.14 0.82 3.46
C ILE A 38 6.79 -0.28 2.61
N ALA A 39 7.10 0.00 1.35
CA ALA A 39 7.78 -0.97 0.48
C ALA A 39 9.19 -1.30 0.98
N VAL A 40 9.93 -0.30 1.48
CA VAL A 40 11.25 -0.49 2.08
C VAL A 40 11.18 -1.34 3.35
N LEU A 41 10.17 -1.15 4.21
CA LEU A 41 9.94 -2.01 5.37
C LEU A 41 9.68 -3.47 4.96
N GLY A 42 8.90 -3.67 3.90
CA GLY A 42 8.70 -5.01 3.34
C GLY A 42 10.00 -5.66 2.86
N LEU A 43 10.82 -4.92 2.11
CA LEU A 43 12.13 -5.39 1.67
C LEU A 43 13.06 -5.69 2.85
N TRP A 44 13.00 -4.87 3.90
CA TRP A 44 13.78 -5.07 5.11
C TRP A 44 13.45 -6.41 5.79
N LEU A 45 12.17 -6.78 5.92
CA LEU A 45 11.77 -8.08 6.45
C LEU A 45 12.32 -9.24 5.60
N LEU A 46 12.33 -9.10 4.28
CA LEU A 46 12.89 -10.15 3.41
C LEU A 46 14.42 -10.27 3.58
N VAL A 47 15.12 -9.16 3.78
CA VAL A 47 16.55 -9.18 4.10
C VAL A 47 16.81 -9.81 5.48
N GLN A 48 15.96 -9.54 6.47
CA GLN A 48 16.04 -10.12 7.82
C GLN A 48 15.96 -11.64 7.77
N VAL A 49 15.01 -12.19 7.00
CA VAL A 49 14.86 -13.64 6.85
C VAL A 49 16.16 -14.29 6.34
N LEU A 50 16.86 -13.63 5.42
CA LEU A 50 18.14 -14.10 4.91
C LEU A 50 19.30 -13.94 5.91
N ALA A 51 19.25 -12.90 6.74
CA ALA A 51 20.31 -12.57 7.70
C ALA A 51 20.24 -13.38 8.98
N PHE A 52 19.04 -13.59 9.53
CA PHE A 52 18.81 -14.22 10.84
C PHE A 52 18.31 -15.66 10.74
N ASN A 53 17.83 -16.08 9.56
CA ASN A 53 17.31 -17.43 9.30
C ASN A 53 16.30 -17.89 10.38
N PRO A 54 15.20 -17.13 10.55
CA PRO A 54 14.15 -17.48 11.51
C PRO A 54 13.56 -18.84 11.17
N VAL A 55 13.01 -19.52 12.17
CA VAL A 55 12.55 -20.91 12.03
C VAL A 55 11.06 -21.03 12.30
N GLY A 56 10.39 -21.88 11.50
CA GLY A 56 8.99 -22.22 11.71
C GLY A 56 8.04 -21.08 11.36
N GLY A 57 7.20 -20.70 12.31
CA GLY A 57 6.13 -19.72 12.08
C GLY A 57 6.63 -18.31 11.77
N ASN A 58 7.67 -17.85 12.47
CA ASN A 58 8.24 -16.50 12.28
C ASN A 58 8.77 -16.32 10.85
N PHE A 59 9.47 -17.32 10.31
CA PHE A 59 9.92 -17.31 8.91
C PHE A 59 8.78 -17.02 7.92
N TRP A 60 7.67 -17.74 8.05
CA TRP A 60 6.55 -17.56 7.13
C TRP A 60 5.82 -16.23 7.36
N SER A 61 5.71 -15.78 8.61
CA SER A 61 5.17 -14.45 8.92
C SER A 61 5.98 -13.37 8.22
N ASP A 62 7.30 -13.35 8.39
CA ASP A 62 8.17 -12.31 7.83
C ASP A 62 8.18 -12.33 6.31
N VAL A 63 8.24 -13.51 5.70
CA VAL A 63 8.22 -13.65 4.24
C VAL A 63 6.89 -13.16 3.66
N ILE A 64 5.76 -13.62 4.22
CA ILE A 64 4.44 -13.28 3.69
C ILE A 64 4.14 -11.80 3.91
N VAL A 65 4.39 -11.29 5.12
CA VAL A 65 4.18 -9.87 5.43
C VAL A 65 5.15 -9.01 4.63
N GLY A 66 6.42 -9.37 4.54
CA GLY A 66 7.43 -8.67 3.74
C GLY A 66 7.00 -8.50 2.29
N ILE A 67 6.62 -9.60 1.62
CA ILE A 67 6.09 -9.56 0.25
C ILE A 67 4.85 -8.67 0.16
N ALA A 68 3.90 -8.82 1.08
CA ALA A 68 2.67 -8.04 1.06
C ALA A 68 2.95 -6.54 1.20
N LEU A 69 3.85 -6.13 2.10
CA LEU A 69 4.24 -4.73 2.28
C LEU A 69 4.93 -4.16 1.03
N VAL A 70 5.81 -4.93 0.38
CA VAL A 70 6.42 -4.53 -0.91
C VAL A 70 5.35 -4.30 -1.97
N VAL A 71 4.42 -5.24 -2.12
CA VAL A 71 3.36 -5.15 -3.14
C VAL A 71 2.42 -3.98 -2.86
N LEU A 72 1.93 -3.84 -1.62
CA LEU A 72 0.98 -2.79 -1.25
C LEU A 72 1.62 -1.40 -1.26
N GLY A 73 2.84 -1.28 -0.73
CA GLY A 73 3.65 -0.07 -0.77
C GLY A 73 3.97 0.33 -2.20
N GLY A 74 4.44 -0.60 -3.02
CA GLY A 74 4.72 -0.38 -4.44
C GLY A 74 3.47 0.01 -5.24
N TYR A 75 2.34 -0.66 -5.00
CA TYR A 75 1.07 -0.33 -5.64
C TYR A 75 0.62 1.11 -5.32
N ASN A 76 0.62 1.50 -4.05
CA ASN A 76 0.25 2.85 -3.65
C ASN A 76 1.28 3.89 -4.10
N TYR A 77 2.58 3.56 -4.11
CA TYR A 77 3.62 4.42 -4.64
C TYR A 77 3.37 4.70 -6.12
N ASN A 78 3.12 3.66 -6.92
CA ASN A 78 2.83 3.78 -8.35
C ASN A 78 1.56 4.60 -8.59
N ARG A 79 0.48 4.39 -7.83
CA ARG A 79 -0.72 5.24 -7.95
C ARG A 79 -0.41 6.70 -7.67
N ARG A 80 0.29 6.99 -6.57
CA ARG A 80 0.58 8.36 -6.13
C ARG A 80 1.58 9.07 -7.05
N ALA A 81 2.54 8.33 -7.63
CA ALA A 81 3.48 8.84 -8.62
C ALA A 81 2.83 9.17 -9.97
N ASN A 82 1.67 8.58 -10.26
CA ASN A 82 0.84 8.92 -11.42
C ASN A 82 -0.30 9.89 -11.02
N GLU A 83 -0.10 10.68 -9.96
CA GLU A 83 -1.04 11.71 -9.49
C GLU A 83 -2.46 11.21 -9.16
N ARG A 84 -2.63 9.91 -8.89
CA ARG A 84 -3.89 9.30 -8.46
C ARG A 84 -3.95 9.24 -6.93
N ALA A 85 -5.16 9.24 -6.36
CA ALA A 85 -5.32 9.02 -4.93
C ALA A 85 -4.81 7.62 -4.55
N GLY A 86 -4.23 7.50 -3.36
CA GLY A 86 -3.85 6.21 -2.79
C GLY A 86 -5.06 5.29 -2.58
N SER A 87 -4.82 3.99 -2.43
CA SER A 87 -5.87 3.06 -2.01
C SER A 87 -5.99 3.05 -0.49
N VAL A 88 -7.18 3.45 0.00
CA VAL A 88 -7.54 3.36 1.42
C VAL A 88 -7.45 1.92 1.91
N ALA A 89 -7.98 0.97 1.12
CA ALA A 89 -7.94 -0.45 1.45
C ALA A 89 -6.50 -0.97 1.58
N ALA A 90 -5.59 -0.55 0.70
CA ALA A 90 -4.18 -0.92 0.80
C ALA A 90 -3.54 -0.35 2.09
N GLY A 91 -3.83 0.90 2.45
CA GLY A 91 -3.35 1.49 3.71
C GLY A 91 -3.88 0.76 4.95
N VAL A 92 -5.17 0.44 4.99
CA VAL A 92 -5.79 -0.34 6.07
C VAL A 92 -5.17 -1.74 6.16
N PHE A 93 -4.94 -2.39 5.02
CA PHE A 93 -4.35 -3.73 5.02
C PHE A 93 -2.90 -3.71 5.51
N VAL A 94 -2.10 -2.71 5.10
CA VAL A 94 -0.76 -2.48 5.67
C VAL A 94 -0.83 -2.27 7.19
N ALA A 95 -1.81 -1.51 7.68
CA ALA A 95 -1.99 -1.30 9.11
C ALA A 95 -2.28 -2.60 9.86
N LEU A 96 -3.16 -3.45 9.32
CA LEU A 96 -3.48 -4.75 9.88
C LEU A 96 -2.28 -5.71 9.87
N LEU A 97 -1.46 -5.68 8.82
CA LEU A 97 -0.21 -6.45 8.75
C LEU A 97 0.81 -5.96 9.79
N GLY A 98 0.91 -4.65 10.01
CA GLY A 98 1.75 -4.10 11.08
C GLY A 98 1.27 -4.53 12.47
N LEU A 99 -0.04 -4.52 12.70
CA LEU A 99 -0.61 -5.06 13.94
C LEU A 99 -0.33 -6.56 14.10
N TRP A 100 -0.42 -7.34 13.03
CA TRP A 100 -0.07 -8.75 13.04
C TRP A 100 1.40 -8.97 13.45
N MET A 101 2.35 -8.19 12.92
CA MET A 101 3.76 -8.29 13.31
C MET A 101 3.99 -8.02 14.79
N ILE A 102 3.29 -7.04 15.38
CA ILE A 102 3.38 -6.78 16.83
C ILE A 102 2.92 -7.99 17.64
N VAL A 103 1.87 -8.69 17.17
CA VAL A 103 1.27 -9.83 17.86
C VAL A 103 2.03 -11.13 17.65
N THR A 104 2.71 -11.27 16.51
CA THR A 104 3.44 -12.47 16.06
C THR A 104 4.33 -13.09 17.13
N PRO A 105 5.27 -12.36 17.78
CA PRO A 105 6.18 -12.95 18.75
C PRO A 105 5.47 -13.51 20.00
N PHE A 106 4.27 -13.02 20.32
CA PHE A 106 3.48 -13.51 21.46
C PHE A 106 2.66 -14.75 21.12
N VAL A 107 2.23 -14.88 19.86
CA VAL A 107 1.41 -16.00 19.39
C VAL A 107 2.26 -17.20 18.99
N LEU A 108 3.37 -16.95 18.29
CA LEU A 108 4.26 -18.00 17.78
C LEU A 108 5.39 -18.33 18.75
N GLY A 109 5.66 -17.45 19.71
CA GLY A 109 6.75 -17.57 20.68
C GLY A 109 8.12 -17.26 20.06
N GLN A 110 9.13 -17.19 20.91
CA GLN A 110 10.52 -17.06 20.47
C GLN A 110 11.05 -18.43 20.06
N THR A 111 11.01 -18.77 18.76
CA THR A 111 11.71 -19.94 18.23
C THR A 111 13.19 -19.62 18.11
N ALA A 112 13.92 -19.73 19.23
CA ALA A 112 15.36 -19.52 19.27
C ALA A 112 16.09 -20.55 18.39
N GLY A 113 16.45 -20.17 17.17
CA GLY A 113 17.45 -20.87 16.39
C GLY A 113 18.85 -20.61 16.98
N THR A 114 19.47 -21.64 17.56
CA THR A 114 20.90 -21.76 17.99
C THR A 114 21.58 -20.63 18.78
N GLY A 115 20.93 -19.50 19.11
CA GLY A 115 21.55 -18.42 19.89
C GLY A 115 20.51 -17.51 20.55
N ALA A 116 20.47 -17.52 21.88
CA ALA A 116 19.54 -16.73 22.68
C ALA A 116 19.60 -15.21 22.40
N VAL A 117 20.76 -14.69 21.98
CA VAL A 117 20.95 -13.26 21.62
C VAL A 117 20.24 -12.88 20.31
N VAL A 118 20.09 -13.82 19.38
CA VAL A 118 19.40 -13.57 18.09
C VAL A 118 17.89 -13.45 18.31
N GLY A 119 17.33 -14.22 19.25
CA GLY A 119 15.90 -14.19 19.57
C GLY A 119 15.42 -12.84 20.12
N ASP A 120 16.24 -12.15 20.92
CA ASP A 120 15.92 -10.81 21.43
C ASP A 120 15.90 -9.76 20.31
N LEU A 121 16.83 -9.85 19.34
CA LEU A 121 16.90 -8.91 18.22
C LEU A 121 15.75 -9.10 17.23
N GLU A 122 15.41 -10.35 16.90
CA GLU A 122 14.27 -10.70 16.04
C GLU A 122 12.95 -10.22 16.67
N PHE A 123 12.77 -10.49 17.97
CA PHE A 123 11.60 -10.04 18.73
C PHE A 123 11.38 -8.52 18.62
N TRP A 124 12.41 -7.71 18.87
CA TRP A 124 12.28 -6.26 18.79
C TRP A 124 12.17 -5.77 17.34
N ASN A 125 12.74 -6.49 16.37
CA ASN A 125 12.59 -6.17 14.96
C ASN A 125 11.12 -6.20 14.55
N ASP A 126 10.43 -7.31 14.83
CA ASP A 126 9.03 -7.51 14.48
C ASP A 126 8.13 -6.45 15.10
N ILE A 127 8.37 -6.12 16.37
CA ILE A 127 7.62 -5.09 17.07
C ILE A 127 7.86 -3.72 16.45
N ILE A 128 9.12 -3.34 16.17
CA ILE A 128 9.44 -2.03 15.60
C ILE A 128 8.88 -1.91 14.18
N VAL A 129 9.12 -2.91 13.33
CA VAL A 129 8.59 -2.93 11.95
C VAL A 129 7.06 -2.93 11.97
N GLY A 130 6.45 -3.69 12.88
CA GLY A 130 5.01 -3.75 13.06
C GLY A 130 4.40 -2.40 13.47
N VAL A 131 5.01 -1.70 14.44
CA VAL A 131 4.57 -0.36 14.84
C VAL A 131 4.71 0.64 13.70
N LEU A 132 5.82 0.60 12.96
CA LEU A 132 6.04 1.47 11.80
C LEU A 132 5.01 1.19 10.69
N ALA A 133 4.79 -0.08 10.34
CA ALA A 133 3.81 -0.47 9.33
C ALA A 133 2.38 -0.10 9.76
N LEU A 134 2.03 -0.30 11.04
CA LEU A 134 0.75 0.09 11.61
C LEU A 134 0.51 1.60 11.46
N GLY A 135 1.48 2.41 11.90
CA GLY A 135 1.39 3.87 11.82
C GLY A 135 1.36 4.40 10.40
N LEU A 136 2.27 3.92 9.53
CA LEU A 136 2.33 4.34 8.13
C LEU A 136 1.09 3.90 7.34
N GLY A 137 0.58 2.69 7.60
CA GLY A 137 -0.64 2.17 6.99
C GLY A 137 -1.87 3.01 7.38
N ALA A 138 -2.03 3.29 8.68
CA ALA A 138 -3.13 4.12 9.18
C ALA A 138 -3.08 5.54 8.61
N TYR A 139 -1.89 6.15 8.59
CA TYR A 139 -1.69 7.46 7.96
C TYR A 139 -2.03 7.42 6.47
N SER A 140 -1.50 6.43 5.73
CA SER A 140 -1.76 6.27 4.30
C SER A 140 -3.24 6.10 3.99
N ALA A 141 -3.99 5.41 4.85
CA ALA A 141 -5.44 5.22 4.70
C ALA A 141 -6.22 6.53 4.91
N ASN A 142 -5.87 7.29 5.96
CA ASN A 142 -6.50 8.58 6.24
C ASN A 142 -6.24 9.59 5.12
N GLU A 143 -4.98 9.71 4.69
CA GLU A 143 -4.59 10.61 3.60
C GLU A 143 -5.33 10.26 2.30
N ALA A 144 -5.37 8.97 1.94
CA ALA A 144 -6.11 8.52 0.75
C ALA A 144 -7.62 8.83 0.83
N ARG A 145 -8.21 8.77 2.03
CA ARG A 145 -9.62 9.10 2.26
C ARG A 145 -9.87 10.60 2.11
N GLU A 146 -9.00 11.43 2.66
CA GLU A 146 -9.08 12.89 2.53
C GLU A 146 -8.96 13.34 1.07
N THR A 147 -8.01 12.80 0.31
CA THR A 147 -7.86 13.11 -1.13
C THR A 147 -9.12 12.78 -1.92
N ARG A 148 -9.77 11.64 -1.62
CA ARG A 148 -11.04 11.26 -2.26
C ARG A 148 -12.19 12.18 -1.86
N ALA A 149 -12.27 12.60 -0.59
CA ALA A 149 -13.33 13.48 -0.12
C ALA A 149 -13.22 14.90 -0.71
N MET A 150 -12.00 15.36 -0.98
CA MET A 150 -11.73 16.66 -1.62
C MET A 150 -12.01 16.66 -3.13
N THR A 151 -12.21 15.49 -3.74
CA THR A 151 -12.59 15.34 -5.15
C THR A 151 -14.11 15.11 -5.20
N PRO A 152 -14.95 16.16 -5.23
CA PRO A 152 -16.39 15.97 -5.26
C PRO A 152 -16.81 15.20 -6.51
N ALA A 153 -17.49 14.07 -6.31
CA ALA A 153 -18.22 13.41 -7.38
C ALA A 153 -19.31 14.36 -7.86
N ARG A 154 -19.21 14.81 -9.12
CA ARG A 154 -20.34 15.46 -9.78
C ARG A 154 -21.44 14.40 -9.97
N THR A 155 -22.54 14.57 -9.26
CA THR A 155 -23.86 14.11 -9.70
C THR A 155 -24.33 14.91 -10.91
#